data_AF-A0AAE0EJ54-F1
#
_entry.id   AF-A0AAE0EJ54-F1
#
_cell.length_a   1.000
_cell.length_b   1.000
_cell.length_c   1.000
_cell.angle_alpha   90.00
_cell.angle_beta   90.00
_cell.angle_gamma   90.00
#
_symmetry.space_group_name_H-M   'P 1'
#
loop_
_entity.id
_entity.type
_entity.pdbx_description
1 polymer ?
#
loop_
_entity_poly.entity_id
_entity_poly.type
_entity_poly.pdbx_seq_one_letter_code
_entity_poly.pdbx_strand_id
1 'polypeptide(L)'
;MPHIEQFKTNTNPHEHVKRYYSAMTQYDYDDALMCMMFAQTLGDQGSRWFGGLAGGLIRNFEELIQAFIRQFIENIQRRKSIFVLSTLKQRKNEKLKDYLNRFSQEVSEVQEP
;
A
#
# COMPACT_ATOMS: atom_id res chain seq x y z
N MET A 1 0.02 -16.69 20.56
CA MET A 1 0.12 -16.21 19.17
C MET A 1 1.35 -15.33 19.03
N PRO A 2 2.03 -15.37 17.88
CA PRO A 2 3.22 -14.54 17.65
C PRO A 2 2.84 -13.06 17.63
N HIS A 3 3.70 -12.22 18.22
CA HIS A 3 3.53 -10.77 18.13
C HIS A 3 4.04 -10.28 16.78
N ILE A 4 3.15 -9.72 15.96
CA ILE A 4 3.47 -9.13 14.66
C ILE A 4 3.30 -7.62 14.79
N GLU A 5 4.32 -6.86 14.40
CA GLU A 5 4.23 -5.39 14.39
C GLU A 5 3.07 -4.94 13.52
N GLN A 6 2.35 -3.90 13.96
CA GLN A 6 1.25 -3.35 13.18
C GLN A 6 1.75 -2.74 11.87
N PHE A 7 1.01 -3.00 10.79
CA PHE A 7 1.24 -2.41 9.49
C PHE A 7 1.07 -0.89 9.55
N LYS A 8 2.08 -0.18 9.04
CA LYS A 8 2.04 1.26 8.80
C LYS A 8 1.93 1.52 7.31
N THR A 9 1.24 2.59 6.93
CA THR A 9 0.93 2.89 5.52
C THR A 9 2.14 3.28 4.66
N ASN A 10 3.30 3.50 5.28
CA ASN A 10 4.59 3.73 4.63
C ASN A 10 5.48 2.48 4.60
N THR A 11 5.06 1.38 5.23
CA THR A 11 5.76 0.09 5.19
C THR A 11 5.51 -0.59 3.85
N ASN A 12 6.51 -1.28 3.31
CA ASN A 12 6.33 -2.10 2.12
C ASN A 12 5.30 -3.23 2.40
N PRO A 13 4.14 -3.28 1.71
CA PRO A 13 3.12 -4.30 1.93
C PRO A 13 3.64 -5.72 1.79
N HIS A 14 4.55 -5.99 0.84
CA HIS A 14 5.16 -7.30 0.66
C HIS A 14 6.00 -7.73 1.88
N GLU A 15 6.67 -6.78 2.51
CA GLU A 15 7.48 -7.06 3.70
C GLU A 15 6.59 -7.41 4.89
N HIS A 16 5.48 -6.69 5.06
CA HIS A 16 4.48 -6.99 6.08
C HIS A 16 3.89 -8.39 5.91
N VAL A 17 3.51 -8.74 4.69
CA VAL A 17 3.00 -10.07 4.32
C VAL A 17 4.04 -11.15 4.62
N LYS A 18 5.31 -10.93 4.26
CA LYS A 18 6.40 -11.88 4.55
C LYS A 18 6.59 -12.10 6.05
N ARG A 19 6.55 -11.03 6.85
CA ARG A 19 6.64 -11.13 8.32
C ARG A 19 5.46 -11.91 8.89
N TYR A 20 4.27 -11.65 8.37
CA TYR A 20 3.06 -12.38 8.75
C TYR A 20 3.18 -13.87 8.47
N TYR A 21 3.52 -14.26 7.23
CA TYR A 21 3.74 -15.68 6.90
C TYR A 21 4.81 -16.32 7.79
N SER A 22 5.93 -15.63 8.01
CA SER A 22 7.04 -16.14 8.84
C SER A 22 6.63 -16.37 10.29
N ALA A 23 5.66 -15.60 10.80
CA ALA A 23 5.10 -15.78 12.13
C ALA A 23 4.07 -16.92 12.19
N MET A 24 3.35 -17.14 11.09
CA MET A 24 2.27 -18.13 11.01
C MET A 24 2.73 -19.53 10.58
N THR A 25 3.98 -19.70 10.10
CA THR A 25 4.53 -20.98 9.58
C THR A 25 4.48 -22.16 10.54
N GLN A 26 4.33 -21.93 11.86
CA GLN A 26 4.28 -23.01 12.87
C GLN A 26 2.86 -23.55 13.11
N TYR A 27 1.87 -23.04 12.40
CA TYR A 27 0.47 -23.30 12.69
C TYR A 27 -0.29 -23.70 11.43
N ASP A 28 -1.18 -24.67 11.57
CA ASP A 28 -2.10 -25.10 10.53
C ASP A 28 -3.43 -24.37 10.71
N TYR A 29 -3.54 -23.18 10.08
CA TYR A 29 -4.71 -22.33 10.18
C TYR A 29 -5.51 -22.36 8.88
N ASP A 30 -6.84 -22.36 9.00
CA ASP A 30 -7.71 -22.17 7.85
C ASP A 30 -7.66 -20.72 7.33
N ASP A 31 -8.14 -20.52 6.10
CA ASP A 31 -8.15 -19.20 5.45
C ASP A 31 -8.90 -18.14 6.25
N ALA A 32 -9.98 -18.52 6.94
CA ALA A 32 -10.81 -17.60 7.70
C ALA A 32 -10.04 -17.04 8.91
N LEU A 33 -9.35 -17.92 9.65
CA LEU A 33 -8.51 -17.56 10.77
C LEU A 33 -7.29 -16.76 10.29
N MET A 34 -6.69 -17.13 9.16
CA MET A 34 -5.61 -16.36 8.54
C MET A 34 -6.06 -14.93 8.18
N CYS A 35 -7.25 -14.75 7.60
CA CYS A 35 -7.79 -13.43 7.29
C CYS A 35 -8.06 -12.62 8.56
N MET A 36 -8.68 -13.24 9.57
CA MET A 36 -9.00 -12.58 10.84
C MET A 36 -7.74 -12.12 11.58
N MET A 37 -6.73 -12.98 11.65
CA MET A 37 -5.47 -12.68 12.32
C MET A 37 -4.67 -11.62 11.57
N PHE A 38 -4.66 -11.66 10.24
CA PHE A 38 -4.04 -10.62 9.45
C PHE A 38 -4.68 -9.25 9.71
N ALA A 39 -6.01 -9.18 9.80
CA ALA A 39 -6.72 -7.95 10.11
C ALA A 39 -6.29 -7.32 11.45
N GLN A 40 -5.96 -8.12 12.47
CA GLN A 40 -5.45 -7.62 13.75
C GLN A 40 -4.06 -6.97 13.65
N THR A 41 -3.29 -7.33 12.62
CA THR A 41 -1.99 -6.70 12.34
C THR A 41 -2.12 -5.40 11.56
N LEU A 42 -3.31 -5.06 11.08
CA LEU A 42 -3.53 -3.84 10.32
C LEU A 42 -3.77 -2.68 11.28
N GLY A 43 -2.82 -1.74 11.38
CA GLY A 43 -3.06 -0.48 12.10
C GLY A 43 -4.25 0.30 11.51
N ASP A 44 -4.59 1.45 12.09
CA ASP A 44 -5.86 2.17 11.84
C ASP A 44 -6.30 2.31 10.36
N GLN A 45 -5.37 2.61 9.46
CA GLN A 45 -5.70 2.77 8.04
C GLN A 45 -5.90 1.43 7.32
N GLY A 46 -5.14 0.39 7.69
CA GLY A 46 -5.35 -0.97 7.18
C GLY A 46 -6.66 -1.56 7.70
N SER A 47 -6.97 -1.36 8.98
CA SER A 47 -8.25 -1.78 9.58
C SER A 47 -9.46 -1.13 8.90
N ARG A 48 -9.39 0.17 8.59
CA ARG A 48 -10.46 0.86 7.83
C ARG A 48 -10.62 0.33 6.40
N TRP A 49 -9.51 0.07 5.71
CA TRP A 49 -9.56 -0.56 4.38
C TRP A 49 -10.22 -1.94 4.47
N PHE A 50 -9.81 -2.76 5.43
CA PHE A 50 -10.34 -4.10 5.63
C PHE A 50 -11.85 -4.08 5.91
N GLY A 51 -12.32 -3.18 6.78
CA GLY A 51 -13.75 -3.00 7.07
C GLY A 51 -14.58 -2.47 5.89
N GLY A 52 -13.93 -1.89 4.87
CA GLY A 52 -14.58 -1.43 3.64
C GLY A 52 -14.68 -2.48 2.54
N LEU A 53 -14.11 -3.66 2.72
CA LEU A 53 -14.23 -4.76 1.77
C LEU A 53 -15.66 -5.30 1.79
N ALA A 54 -16.32 -5.37 0.64
CA ALA A 54 -17.65 -5.94 0.58
C ALA A 54 -17.62 -7.44 0.94
N GLY A 55 -18.57 -7.87 1.77
CA GLY A 55 -18.67 -9.27 2.19
C GLY A 55 -18.76 -10.22 0.99
N GLY A 56 -17.94 -11.26 0.98
CA GLY A 56 -17.89 -12.25 -0.11
C GLY A 56 -16.98 -11.91 -1.30
N LEU A 57 -16.31 -10.75 -1.31
CA LEU A 57 -15.29 -10.44 -2.33
C LEU A 57 -13.97 -11.18 -2.12
N ILE A 58 -13.70 -11.63 -0.90
CA ILE A 58 -12.50 -12.36 -0.53
C ILE A 58 -12.92 -13.75 -0.10
N ARG A 59 -12.46 -14.76 -0.85
CA ARG A 59 -12.79 -16.17 -0.66
C ARG A 59 -11.76 -16.91 0.17
N ASN A 60 -10.52 -16.44 0.15
CA ASN A 60 -9.39 -17.08 0.81
C ASN A 60 -8.33 -16.03 1.20
N PHE A 61 -7.32 -16.47 1.94
CA PHE A 61 -6.27 -15.59 2.41
C PHE A 61 -5.41 -15.02 1.26
N GLU A 62 -5.24 -15.75 0.16
CA GLU A 62 -4.47 -15.29 -0.99
C GLU A 62 -5.13 -14.08 -1.67
N GLU A 63 -6.43 -14.12 -1.91
CA GLU A 63 -7.20 -13.00 -2.48
C GLU A 63 -7.09 -11.75 -1.58
N LEU A 64 -7.11 -11.93 -0.26
CA LEU A 64 -6.92 -10.84 0.71
C LEU A 64 -5.55 -10.18 0.56
N ILE A 65 -4.49 -10.99 0.47
CA ILE A 65 -3.12 -10.50 0.39
C ILE A 65 -2.87 -9.78 -0.93
N GLN A 66 -3.40 -10.28 -2.04
CA GLN A 66 -3.32 -9.62 -3.34
C GLN A 66 -4.02 -8.26 -3.32
N ALA A 67 -5.25 -8.20 -2.77
CA ALA A 67 -5.99 -6.95 -2.63
C ALA A 67 -5.27 -5.95 -1.72
N PHE A 68 -4.70 -6.43 -0.61
CA PHE A 68 -3.91 -5.62 0.32
C PHE A 68 -2.67 -5.02 -0.35
N ILE A 69 -1.87 -5.84 -1.02
CA ILE A 69 -0.66 -5.40 -1.71
C ILE A 69 -1.01 -4.35 -2.76
N ARG A 70 -2.00 -4.63 -3.60
CA ARG A 70 -2.45 -3.68 -4.64
C ARG A 70 -2.83 -2.33 -4.03
N GLN A 71 -3.72 -2.34 -3.04
CA GLN A 71 -4.19 -1.12 -2.39
C GLN A 71 -3.03 -0.28 -1.82
N PHE A 72 -2.12 -0.91 -1.08
CA PHE A 72 -1.11 -0.16 -0.34
C PHE A 72 0.15 0.15 -1.15
N ILE A 73 0.48 -0.63 -2.18
CA ILE A 73 1.52 -0.26 -3.16
C ILE A 73 1.07 0.97 -3.96
N GLU A 74 -0.16 0.96 -4.49
CA GLU A 74 -0.69 2.12 -5.21
C GLU A 74 -0.68 3.38 -4.33
N ASN A 75 -1.05 3.27 -3.05
CA ASN A 75 -0.99 4.40 -2.12
C ASN A 75 0.43 4.92 -1.89
N ILE A 76 1.43 4.04 -1.78
CA ILE A 76 2.83 4.46 -1.65
C ILE A 76 3.30 5.19 -2.91
N GLN A 77 2.97 4.68 -4.10
CA GLN A 77 3.35 5.34 -5.36
C GLN A 77 2.69 6.70 -5.49
N ARG A 78 1.37 6.80 -5.29
CA ARG A 78 0.64 8.08 -5.32
C ARG A 78 1.24 9.11 -4.35
N ARG A 79 1.59 8.71 -3.13
CA ARG A 79 2.24 9.60 -2.15
C ARG A 79 3.61 10.08 -2.61
N LYS A 80 4.45 9.19 -3.18
CA LYS A 80 5.75 9.55 -3.75
C LYS A 80 5.57 10.56 -4.90
N SER A 81 4.64 10.30 -5.80
CA SER A 81 4.34 11.17 -6.92
C SER A 81 3.86 12.55 -6.47
N ILE A 82 2.94 12.63 -5.50
CA ILE A 82 2.50 13.92 -4.91
C ILE A 82 3.68 14.66 -4.26
N PHE A 83 4.55 13.95 -3.54
CA PHE A 83 5.73 14.54 -2.94
C PHE A 83 6.65 15.15 -4.03
N VAL A 84 6.94 14.40 -5.09
CA VAL A 84 7.72 14.89 -6.24
C VAL A 84 7.07 16.15 -6.82
N LEU A 85 5.78 16.10 -7.16
CA LEU A 85 5.04 17.24 -7.70
C LEU A 85 5.09 18.47 -6.78
N SER A 86 4.95 18.30 -5.46
CA SER A 86 5.00 19.41 -4.50
C SER A 86 6.39 20.06 -4.36
N THR A 87 7.46 19.31 -4.68
CA THR A 87 8.84 19.80 -4.62
C THR A 87 9.31 20.42 -5.93
N LEU A 88 8.60 20.20 -7.04
CA LEU A 88 8.88 20.82 -8.32
C LEU A 88 8.63 22.33 -8.29
N LYS A 89 9.72 23.08 -8.36
CA LYS A 89 9.72 24.54 -8.51
C LYS A 89 10.56 24.92 -9.73
N GLN A 90 10.20 26.03 -10.37
CA GLN A 90 11.03 26.61 -11.42
C GLN A 90 12.39 26.97 -10.84
N ARG A 91 13.47 26.47 -11.46
CA ARG A 91 14.84 26.77 -11.01
C ARG A 91 15.23 28.19 -11.44
N LYS A 92 16.19 28.81 -10.72
CA LYS A 92 16.62 30.21 -10.94
C LYS A 92 17.03 30.55 -12.38
N ASN A 93 17.59 29.57 -13.11
CA ASN A 93 18.05 29.73 -14.50
C ASN A 93 17.25 28.86 -15.49
N GLU A 94 16.09 28.35 -15.08
CA GLU A 94 15.23 27.52 -15.94
C GLU A 94 14.19 28.39 -16.64
N LYS A 95 14.07 28.23 -17.96
CA LYS A 95 12.99 28.90 -18.72
C LYS A 95 11.65 28.32 -18.28
N LEU A 96 10.63 29.16 -18.24
CA LEU A 96 9.28 28.75 -17.85
C LEU A 96 8.76 27.57 -18.68
N LYS A 97 9.06 27.55 -19.98
CA LYS A 97 8.69 26.43 -20.88
C LYS A 97 9.30 25.11 -20.43
N ASP A 98 10.56 25.11 -20.02
CA ASP A 98 11.27 23.90 -19.60
C ASP A 98 10.72 23.39 -18.25
N TYR A 99 10.37 24.31 -17.35
CA TYR A 99 9.67 23.97 -16.11
C TYR A 99 8.30 23.33 -16.39
N LEU A 100 7.48 23.95 -17.25
CA LEU A 100 6.15 23.43 -17.61
C LEU A 100 6.23 22.06 -18.28
N ASN A 101 7.22 21.84 -19.14
CA ASN A 101 7.46 20.53 -19.76
C ASN A 101 7.76 19.46 -18.71
N ARG A 102 8.68 19.74 -17.77
CA ARG A 102 8.99 18.81 -16.66
C ARG A 102 7.77 18.55 -15.77
N PHE A 103 7.04 19.61 -15.40
CA PHE A 103 5.84 19.47 -14.58
C PHE A 103 4.78 18.62 -15.28
N SER A 104 4.57 18.83 -16.59
CA SER A 104 3.62 18.04 -17.38
C SER A 104 4.02 16.57 -17.52
N GLN A 105 5.31 16.27 -17.65
CA GLN A 105 5.81 14.89 -17.69
C GLN A 105 5.52 14.17 -16.36
N GLU A 106 5.89 14.80 -15.24
CA GLU A 106 5.70 14.23 -13.90
C GLU A 106 4.21 14.05 -13.58
N VAL A 107 3.34 14.99 -13.98
CA VAL A 107 1.88 14.86 -13.82
C VAL A 107 1.32 13.69 -14.64
N SER A 108 1.82 13.45 -15.86
CA SER A 108 1.39 12.33 -16.70
C SER A 108 1.69 10.99 -16.04
N GLU A 109 2.85 10.85 -15.38
CA GLU A 109 3.27 9.63 -14.68
C GLU A 109 2.43 9.35 -13.42
N VAL A 110 1.78 10.36 -12.83
CA VAL A 110 0.87 10.17 -11.66
C VAL A 110 -0.52 9.71 -12.08
N GLN A 111 -0.94 10.00 -13.32
CA GLN A 111 -2.31 9.75 -13.78
C GLN A 111 -2.54 8.36 -14.39
N GLU A 112 -1.51 7.53 -14.59
CA GLU A 112 -1.69 6.17 -15.12
C GLU A 112 -2.23 5.20 -14.05
N PRO A 113 -3.44 4.63 -14.24
CA PRO A 113 -4.04 3.61 -13.36
C PRO A 113 -3.58 2.19 -13.67
#